data_AF-A0A1C5T954-F1
#
_entry.id   AF-A0A1C5T954-F1
#
_cell.length_a   1.000
_cell.length_b   1.000
_cell.length_c   1.000
_cell.angle_alpha   90.00
_cell.angle_beta   90.00
_cell.angle_gamma   90.00
#
_symmetry.space_group_name_H-M   'P 1'
#
loop_
_entity.id
_entity.type
_entity.pdbx_description
1 polymer ?
#
loop_
_entity_poly.entity_id
_entity_poly.type
_entity_poly.pdbx_seq_one_letter_code
_entity_poly.pdbx_strand_id
1 'polypeptide(L)'
;MTKFKNKISASTFICNDFDNQSGQMTIDDIIYVDDDLSASFTLFTVVNVYADLAEGKWPVNNVNIYGFLRENKVKDFNVAYLGKFTVSPEEKETAENFLSYKHRHTYTFDNFYFPNTGDYVAEIFVEKPNTNLDEITYESVYKNCDVLDIINFDVQIKAKKI
;
A
#
# COMPACT_ATOMS: atom_id res chain seq x y z
N MET A 1 19.25 15.45 18.18
CA MET A 1 19.00 14.41 17.16
C MET A 1 17.53 14.06 17.20
N THR A 2 16.83 14.24 16.09
CA THR A 2 15.42 13.88 15.95
C THR A 2 15.37 12.36 15.83
N LYS A 3 14.96 11.65 16.88
CA LYS A 3 14.66 10.22 16.78
C LYS A 3 13.45 10.09 15.85
N PHE A 4 13.59 9.40 14.73
CA PHE A 4 12.42 8.96 13.96
C PHE A 4 11.56 8.09 14.87
N LYS A 5 10.30 8.48 15.06
CA LYS A 5 9.35 7.77 15.94
C LYS A 5 8.98 6.40 15.36
N ASN A 6 9.04 6.26 14.03
CA ASN A 6 8.68 5.06 13.28
C ASN A 6 9.88 4.56 12.47
N LYS A 7 10.21 3.26 12.59
CA LYS A 7 11.29 2.60 11.84
C LYS A 7 10.89 2.24 10.40
N ILE A 8 9.64 2.49 10.02
CA ILE A 8 9.08 2.26 8.68
C ILE A 8 8.01 3.33 8.37
N SER A 9 7.89 3.74 7.12
CA SER A 9 6.81 4.57 6.58
C SER A 9 6.41 4.09 5.19
N ALA A 10 5.19 4.42 4.75
CA ALA A 10 4.78 4.24 3.36
C ALA A 10 4.07 5.46 2.79
N SER A 11 4.00 5.49 1.46
CA SER A 11 3.16 6.41 0.69
C SER A 11 2.61 5.64 -0.51
N THR A 12 1.29 5.57 -0.60
CA THR A 12 0.56 4.86 -1.64
C THR A 12 -0.19 5.84 -2.52
N PHE A 13 -0.18 5.58 -3.83
CA PHE A 13 -0.79 6.40 -4.86
C PHE A 13 -1.58 5.51 -5.81
N ILE A 14 -2.69 6.02 -6.34
CA ILE A 14 -3.41 5.36 -7.43
C ILE A 14 -2.84 5.88 -8.75
N CYS A 15 -2.60 4.96 -9.67
CA CYS A 15 -2.07 5.23 -10.98
C CYS A 15 -2.97 4.55 -12.01
N ASN A 16 -3.59 5.36 -12.87
CA ASN A 16 -4.34 4.85 -14.02
C ASN A 16 -3.39 4.44 -15.15
N ASP A 17 -2.26 5.15 -15.28
CA ASP A 17 -1.16 4.83 -16.19
C ASP A 17 0.17 4.86 -15.43
N PHE A 18 0.96 3.79 -15.55
CA PHE A 18 2.31 3.70 -14.99
C PHE A 18 3.29 3.22 -16.07
N ASP A 19 4.14 4.12 -16.53
CA ASP A 19 5.21 3.78 -17.46
C ASP A 19 6.50 3.47 -16.68
N ASN A 20 6.80 2.18 -16.55
CA ASN A 20 8.02 1.68 -15.90
C ASN A 20 9.33 2.16 -16.57
N GLN A 21 9.30 2.57 -17.84
CA GLN A 21 10.49 3.00 -18.58
C GLN A 21 10.80 4.49 -18.38
N SER A 22 9.77 5.35 -18.42
CA SER A 22 9.95 6.79 -18.24
C SER A 22 9.82 7.26 -16.79
N GLY A 23 9.23 6.43 -15.92
CA GLY A 23 8.90 6.78 -14.53
C GLY A 23 7.77 7.80 -14.42
N GLN A 24 7.06 8.09 -15.51
CA GLN A 24 5.87 8.94 -15.49
C GLN A 24 4.69 8.19 -14.88
N MET A 25 3.96 8.90 -14.02
CA MET A 25 2.72 8.42 -13.40
C MET A 25 1.69 9.55 -13.40
N THR A 26 0.46 9.18 -13.71
CA THR A 26 -0.70 10.03 -13.47
C THR A 26 -1.31 9.60 -12.15
N ILE A 27 -1.30 10.49 -11.16
CA ILE A 27 -1.91 10.24 -9.86
C ILE A 27 -3.31 10.80 -9.88
N ASP A 28 -4.29 9.94 -9.65
CA ASP A 28 -5.69 10.31 -9.56
C ASP A 28 -6.25 9.88 -8.20
N ASP A 29 -7.26 10.61 -7.72
CA ASP A 29 -8.10 10.23 -6.57
C ASP A 29 -9.43 9.61 -7.02
N ILE A 30 -9.60 9.41 -8.33
CA ILE A 30 -10.78 8.81 -8.95
C ILE A 30 -10.37 7.64 -9.83
N ILE A 31 -11.03 6.50 -9.67
CA ILE A 31 -10.99 5.38 -10.61
C ILE A 31 -12.26 5.42 -11.46
N TYR A 32 -12.08 5.56 -12.77
CA TYR A 32 -13.17 5.54 -13.72
C TYR A 32 -13.43 4.11 -14.23
N VAL A 33 -14.61 3.58 -13.92
CA VAL A 33 -15.05 2.23 -14.31
C VAL A 33 -15.94 2.25 -15.55
N ASP A 34 -16.00 1.12 -16.25
CA ASP A 34 -16.96 0.89 -17.32
C ASP A 34 -18.39 0.73 -16.75
N ASP A 35 -19.41 0.65 -17.64
CA ASP A 35 -20.82 0.52 -17.24
C ASP A 35 -21.09 -0.73 -16.37
N ASP A 36 -20.24 -1.74 -16.49
CA ASP A 36 -20.30 -2.97 -15.71
C ASP A 36 -19.51 -2.88 -14.39
N LEU A 37 -18.98 -1.72 -14.01
CA LEU A 37 -18.14 -1.49 -12.83
C LEU A 37 -16.74 -2.14 -12.89
N SER A 38 -16.27 -2.51 -14.07
CA SER A 38 -14.88 -2.97 -14.26
C SER A 38 -13.90 -1.83 -14.51
N ALA A 39 -12.69 -1.93 -13.97
CA ALA A 39 -11.57 -1.06 -14.35
C ALA A 39 -10.23 -1.78 -14.18
N SER A 40 -9.24 -1.33 -14.95
CA SER A 40 -7.84 -1.62 -14.68
C SER A 40 -7.17 -0.42 -14.04
N PHE A 41 -6.39 -0.66 -12.99
CA PHE A 41 -5.67 0.38 -12.25
C PHE A 41 -4.48 -0.22 -11.53
N THR A 42 -3.55 0.64 -11.09
CA THR A 42 -2.40 0.23 -10.27
C THR A 42 -2.35 1.06 -9.00
N LEU A 43 -2.11 0.41 -7.85
CA LEU A 43 -1.69 1.07 -6.63
C LEU A 43 -0.17 1.02 -6.52
N PHE A 44 0.48 2.17 -6.61
CA PHE A 44 1.91 2.31 -6.43
C PHE A 44 2.23 2.66 -4.98
N THR A 45 2.96 1.80 -4.29
CA THR A 45 3.35 1.97 -2.88
C THR A 45 4.87 2.12 -2.78
N VAL A 46 5.29 3.21 -2.13
CA VAL A 46 6.68 3.43 -1.72
C VAL A 46 6.78 3.17 -0.23
N VAL A 47 7.67 2.28 0.17
CA VAL A 47 7.96 2.00 1.58
C VAL A 47 9.38 2.44 1.89
N ASN A 48 9.54 3.23 2.95
CA ASN A 48 10.85 3.60 3.47
C ASN A 48 11.08 2.91 4.81
N VAL A 49 12.18 2.19 4.93
CA VAL A 49 12.63 1.58 6.18
C VAL A 49 13.82 2.37 6.70
N TYR A 50 13.78 2.84 7.95
CA TYR A 50 14.80 3.73 8.53
C TYR A 50 15.56 3.04 9.64
N ALA A 51 16.90 2.99 9.54
CA ALA A 51 17.75 2.38 10.53
C ALA A 51 18.69 3.31 11.29
N ASP A 52 18.70 3.21 12.62
CA ASP A 52 19.66 3.89 13.51
C ASP A 52 20.88 2.98 13.71
N LEU A 53 22.04 3.42 13.22
CA LEU A 53 23.30 2.69 13.31
C LEU A 53 23.86 2.64 14.74
N ALA A 54 23.45 3.56 15.62
CA ALA A 54 23.96 3.65 16.99
C ALA A 54 23.31 2.63 17.94
N GLU A 55 22.13 2.09 17.62
CA GLU A 55 21.43 1.09 18.45
C GLU A 55 22.02 -0.32 18.35
N GLY A 56 23.10 -0.53 17.56
CA GLY A 56 23.92 -1.74 17.62
C GLY A 56 23.11 -3.03 17.49
N LYS A 57 22.69 -3.32 16.24
CA LYS A 57 21.87 -4.43 15.72
C LYS A 57 20.47 -3.97 15.31
N TRP A 58 20.27 -3.97 14.01
CA TRP A 58 18.96 -4.00 13.37
C TRP A 58 18.29 -5.35 13.71
N PRO A 59 17.12 -5.39 14.37
CA PRO A 59 16.41 -6.65 14.59
C PRO A 59 15.35 -6.91 13.52
N VAL A 60 15.31 -6.12 12.44
CA VAL A 60 14.21 -6.23 11.49
C VAL A 60 14.56 -7.30 10.45
N ASN A 61 14.20 -8.54 10.79
CA ASN A 61 13.93 -9.58 9.81
C ASN A 61 13.00 -9.00 8.73
N ASN A 62 13.06 -9.57 7.52
CA ASN A 62 12.09 -9.37 6.44
C ASN A 62 10.69 -8.94 6.96
N VAL A 63 10.27 -7.72 6.61
CA VAL A 63 8.98 -7.17 7.07
C VAL A 63 7.93 -7.46 6.01
N ASN A 64 6.85 -8.09 6.42
CA ASN A 64 5.72 -8.34 5.53
C ASN A 64 4.78 -7.16 5.53
N ILE A 65 4.35 -6.78 4.34
CA ILE A 65 3.43 -5.69 4.08
C ILE A 65 2.22 -6.25 3.34
N TYR A 66 1.03 -5.93 3.84
CA TYR A 66 -0.24 -6.44 3.34
C TYR A 66 -1.09 -5.27 2.84
N GLY A 67 -1.71 -5.41 1.66
CA GLY A 67 -2.64 -4.43 1.13
C GLY A 67 -4.07 -4.95 1.13
N PHE A 68 -5.02 -4.10 1.48
CA PHE A 68 -6.46 -4.37 1.36
C PHE A 68 -7.17 -3.19 0.74
N LEU A 69 -8.22 -3.46 -0.03
CA LEU A 69 -9.15 -2.46 -0.56
C LEU A 69 -10.54 -2.73 0.00
N ARG A 70 -11.21 -1.67 0.45
CA ARG A 70 -12.58 -1.76 0.99
C ARG A 70 -13.41 -0.53 0.70
N GLU A 71 -14.73 -0.70 0.73
CA GLU A 71 -15.68 0.43 0.72
C GLU A 71 -15.60 1.23 2.03
N ASN A 72 -15.60 2.57 1.96
CA ASN A 72 -15.33 3.42 3.12
C ASN A 72 -16.53 3.54 4.09
N LYS A 73 -17.77 3.44 3.58
CA LYS A 73 -18.99 3.87 4.32
C LYS A 73 -20.02 2.77 4.60
N VAL A 74 -19.69 1.50 4.39
CA VAL A 74 -20.65 0.40 4.54
C VAL A 74 -20.41 -0.35 5.85
N LYS A 75 -21.48 -0.65 6.60
CA LYS A 75 -21.40 -1.42 7.86
C LYS A 75 -20.94 -2.87 7.64
N ASP A 76 -21.26 -3.40 6.46
CA ASP A 76 -20.80 -4.66 5.89
C ASP A 76 -20.02 -4.33 4.61
N PHE A 77 -18.77 -3.90 4.74
CA PHE A 77 -17.96 -3.52 3.57
C PHE A 77 -17.33 -4.75 2.94
N ASN A 78 -17.33 -4.80 1.61
CA ASN A 78 -16.55 -5.79 0.89
C ASN A 78 -15.06 -5.46 1.03
N VAL A 79 -14.24 -6.49 1.26
CA VAL A 79 -12.79 -6.36 1.31
C VAL A 79 -12.17 -7.21 0.21
N ALA A 80 -11.33 -6.60 -0.61
CA ALA A 80 -10.44 -7.28 -1.52
C ALA A 80 -9.03 -7.31 -0.95
N TYR A 81 -8.42 -8.50 -0.89
CA TYR A 81 -7.00 -8.63 -0.57
C TYR A 81 -6.16 -8.26 -1.79
N LEU A 82 -5.29 -7.26 -1.64
CA LEU A 82 -4.45 -6.75 -2.73
C LEU A 82 -3.17 -7.57 -2.91
N GLY A 83 -2.73 -8.25 -1.86
CA GLY A 83 -1.51 -9.05 -1.88
C GLY A 83 -0.55 -8.73 -0.74
N LYS A 84 0.57 -9.44 -0.74
CA LYS A 84 1.66 -9.30 0.21
C LYS A 84 2.96 -9.08 -0.54
N PHE A 85 3.79 -8.21 -0.02
CA PHE A 85 5.21 -8.17 -0.37
C PHE A 85 6.06 -8.06 0.88
N THR A 86 7.34 -8.40 0.73
CA THR A 86 8.29 -8.40 1.82
C THR A 86 9.38 -7.40 1.51
N VAL A 87 9.69 -6.54 2.47
CA VAL A 87 10.81 -5.60 2.37
C VAL A 87 11.94 -6.05 3.27
N SER A 88 13.15 -6.06 2.72
CA SER A 88 14.40 -6.36 3.40
C SER A 88 15.24 -5.08 3.46
N PRO A 89 15.98 -4.83 4.55
CA PRO A 89 16.99 -3.77 4.54
C PRO A 89 18.15 -4.20 3.62
N GLU A 90 18.13 -3.82 2.33
CA GLU A 90 19.25 -4.07 1.40
C GLU A 90 20.22 -2.88 1.41
N GLU A 91 21.47 -3.06 1.88
CA GLU A 91 22.57 -2.07 1.85
C GLU A 91 22.52 -1.15 0.60
N LYS A 92 22.30 0.18 0.63
CA LYS A 92 23.11 1.28 1.20
C LYS A 92 22.48 2.65 0.84
N GLU A 93 22.56 3.63 1.74
CA GLU A 93 23.17 4.96 1.51
C GLU A 93 23.32 5.61 2.90
N THR A 94 24.53 6.05 3.25
CA THR A 94 24.85 6.60 4.57
C THR A 94 24.87 8.11 4.52
N ALA A 95 23.90 8.74 5.19
CA ALA A 95 24.04 10.11 5.68
C ALA A 95 23.87 10.07 7.19
N GLU A 96 24.89 10.57 7.91
CA GLU A 96 24.82 10.90 9.34
C GLU A 96 24.09 9.87 10.24
N ASN A 97 24.68 8.68 10.42
CA ASN A 97 24.23 7.63 11.36
C ASN A 97 22.88 6.96 11.05
N PHE A 98 22.23 7.26 9.92
CA PHE A 98 21.00 6.59 9.49
C PHE A 98 21.14 5.92 8.12
N LEU A 99 20.48 4.76 7.95
CA LEU A 99 20.26 4.13 6.65
C LEU A 99 18.77 4.23 6.30
N SER A 100 18.44 4.60 5.05
CA SER A 100 17.07 4.56 4.54
C SER A 100 16.97 3.65 3.33
N TYR A 101 16.04 2.70 3.36
CA TYR A 101 15.81 1.75 2.27
C TYR A 101 14.47 2.05 1.62
N LYS A 102 14.51 2.40 0.33
CA LYS A 102 13.30 2.71 -0.45
C LYS A 102 12.89 1.50 -1.28
N HIS A 103 11.79 0.88 -0.90
CA HIS A 103 11.16 -0.20 -1.65
C HIS A 103 9.98 0.35 -2.45
N ARG A 104 9.86 -0.08 -3.70
CA ARG A 104 8.72 0.24 -4.57
C ARG A 104 7.96 -1.04 -4.83
N HIS A 105 6.65 -0.98 -4.68
CA HIS A 105 5.76 -2.09 -4.99
C HIS A 105 4.54 -1.58 -5.73
N THR A 106 4.05 -2.38 -6.67
CA THR A 106 2.85 -2.10 -7.45
C THR A 106 1.86 -3.23 -7.24
N TYR A 107 0.64 -2.88 -6.85
CA TYR A 107 -0.51 -3.78 -6.95
C TYR A 107 -1.25 -3.44 -8.24
N THR A 108 -1.10 -4.26 -9.26
CA THR A 108 -1.75 -4.04 -10.57
C THR A 108 -2.98 -4.92 -10.69
N PHE A 109 -4.08 -4.30 -11.12
CA PHE A 109 -5.36 -4.95 -11.28
C PHE A 109 -5.83 -4.82 -12.72
N ASP A 110 -6.10 -5.96 -13.35
CA ASP A 110 -6.66 -6.03 -14.68
C ASP A 110 -8.14 -6.41 -14.58
N ASN A 111 -9.03 -5.57 -15.13
CA ASN A 111 -10.47 -5.80 -15.13
C ASN A 111 -11.06 -6.10 -13.73
N PHE A 112 -10.62 -5.37 -12.71
CA PHE A 112 -11.15 -5.50 -11.36
C PHE A 112 -12.60 -5.03 -11.32
N TYR A 113 -13.46 -5.85 -10.70
CA TYR A 113 -14.88 -5.58 -10.58
C TYR A 113 -15.19 -4.92 -9.24
N PHE A 114 -15.63 -3.66 -9.28
CA PHE A 114 -16.10 -2.97 -8.09
C PHE A 114 -17.56 -3.37 -7.80
N PRO A 115 -17.92 -3.64 -6.53
CA PRO A 115 -19.30 -3.96 -6.18
C PRO A 115 -20.24 -2.76 -6.38
N ASN A 116 -19.75 -1.53 -6.13
CA ASN A 116 -20.52 -0.29 -6.23
C ASN A 116 -19.64 0.90 -6.67
N THR A 117 -20.26 1.99 -7.12
CA THR A 117 -19.59 3.31 -7.18
C THR A 117 -19.53 3.97 -5.80
N GLY A 118 -18.61 4.91 -5.59
CA GLY A 118 -18.50 5.71 -4.36
C GLY A 118 -17.12 5.64 -3.71
N ASP A 119 -17.06 5.98 -2.41
CA ASP A 119 -15.79 6.10 -1.68
C ASP A 119 -15.19 4.75 -1.30
N TYR A 120 -13.94 4.54 -1.71
CA TYR A 120 -13.11 3.39 -1.36
C TYR A 120 -11.85 3.82 -0.62
N VAL A 121 -11.27 2.85 0.07
CA VAL A 121 -10.02 2.98 0.81
C VAL A 121 -9.10 1.83 0.45
N ALA A 122 -7.84 2.13 0.16
CA ALA A 122 -6.78 1.14 0.20
C ALA A 122 -5.93 1.34 1.48
N GLU A 123 -5.79 0.28 2.25
CA GLU A 123 -5.08 0.25 3.52
C GLU A 123 -3.84 -0.63 3.40
N ILE A 124 -2.69 -0.08 3.75
CA ILE A 124 -1.41 -0.79 3.76
C ILE A 124 -1.02 -1.06 5.20
N PHE A 125 -0.76 -2.33 5.52
CA PHE A 125 -0.44 -2.78 6.86
C PHE A 125 0.97 -3.35 6.93
N VAL A 126 1.63 -3.14 8.07
CA VAL A 126 2.94 -3.71 8.39
C VAL A 126 2.83 -4.74 9.51
N GLU A 127 3.40 -5.93 9.31
CA GLU A 127 3.44 -6.96 10.34
C GLU A 127 4.26 -6.53 11.55
N LYS A 128 3.69 -6.71 12.76
CA LYS A 128 4.42 -6.47 14.00
C LYS A 128 5.52 -7.52 14.18
N PRO A 129 6.68 -7.16 14.74
CA PRO A 129 7.75 -8.11 15.02
C PRO A 129 7.25 -9.32 15.84
N ASN A 130 7.72 -10.52 15.50
CA ASN A 130 7.35 -11.79 16.14
C ASN A 130 5.88 -12.18 16.04
N THR A 131 5.12 -11.56 15.14
CA THR A 131 3.82 -12.08 14.71
C THR A 131 4.07 -13.20 13.70
N ASN A 132 3.26 -14.24 13.78
CA ASN A 132 3.14 -15.22 12.71
C ASN A 132 1.65 -15.29 12.35
N LEU A 133 1.28 -14.73 11.20
CA LEU A 133 -0.10 -14.80 10.72
C LEU A 133 -0.37 -16.19 10.14
N ASP A 134 -1.12 -17.01 10.86
CA ASP A 134 -1.54 -18.34 10.40
C ASP A 134 -2.56 -18.25 9.25
N GLU A 135 -3.31 -17.15 9.17
CA GLU A 135 -4.28 -16.87 8.11
C GLU A 135 -4.23 -15.38 7.72
N ILE A 136 -4.29 -15.10 6.41
CA ILE A 136 -4.29 -13.75 5.84
C ILE A 136 -5.74 -13.34 5.53
N THR A 137 -6.47 -12.92 6.56
CA THR A 137 -7.77 -12.25 6.46
C THR A 137 -7.65 -10.78 6.86
N TYR A 138 -8.62 -9.96 6.48
CA TYR A 138 -8.64 -8.56 6.88
C TYR A 138 -8.64 -8.41 8.40
N GLU A 139 -9.46 -9.19 9.13
CA GLU A 139 -9.56 -9.14 10.58
C GLU A 139 -8.26 -9.59 11.27
N SER A 140 -7.62 -10.64 10.74
CA SER A 140 -6.35 -11.15 11.25
C SER A 140 -5.25 -10.12 11.09
N VAL A 141 -5.15 -9.49 9.91
CA VAL A 141 -4.17 -8.42 9.65
C VAL A 141 -4.47 -7.19 10.50
N TYR A 142 -5.72 -6.71 10.51
CA TYR A 142 -6.12 -5.52 11.27
C TYR A 142 -5.79 -5.64 12.77
N LYS A 143 -5.92 -6.83 13.34
CA LYS A 143 -5.62 -7.09 14.76
C LYS A 143 -4.12 -7.16 15.06
N ASN A 144 -3.34 -7.75 14.16
CA ASN A 144 -1.95 -8.12 14.45
C ASN A 144 -0.91 -7.25 13.73
N CYS A 145 -1.32 -6.39 12.81
CA CYS A 145 -0.46 -5.45 12.10
C CYS A 145 -0.71 -4.01 12.58
N ASP A 146 0.18 -3.10 12.18
CA ASP A 146 -0.06 -1.66 12.28
C ASP A 146 -0.39 -1.09 10.91
N VAL A 147 -1.25 -0.09 10.86
CA VAL A 147 -1.53 0.65 9.62
C VAL A 147 -0.29 1.49 9.27
N LEU A 148 0.22 1.28 8.06
CA LEU A 148 1.37 1.98 7.52
C LEU A 148 0.97 3.15 6.63
N ASP A 149 -0.08 3.00 5.83
CA ASP A 149 -0.67 4.08 5.02
C ASP A 149 -2.14 3.81 4.69
N ILE A 150 -2.89 4.87 4.39
CA ILE A 150 -4.29 4.84 3.96
C ILE A 150 -4.49 5.86 2.82
N ILE A 151 -4.94 5.38 1.67
CA ILE A 151 -5.39 6.25 0.57
C ILE A 151 -6.89 6.09 0.36
N ASN A 152 -7.59 7.22 0.21
CA ASN A 152 -9.01 7.27 -0.14
C ASN A 152 -9.15 7.64 -1.61
N PHE A 153 -10.15 7.09 -2.28
CA PHE A 153 -10.46 7.41 -3.67
C PHE A 153 -11.93 7.17 -3.97
N ASP A 154 -12.43 7.79 -5.02
CA ASP A 154 -13.80 7.64 -5.48
C ASP A 154 -13.87 6.76 -6.73
N VAL A 155 -14.90 5.94 -6.84
CA VAL A 155 -15.17 5.09 -8.01
C VAL A 155 -16.37 5.64 -8.76
N GLN A 156 -16.16 6.03 -10.02
CA GLN A 156 -17.19 6.66 -10.85
C GLN A 156 -17.30 5.98 -12.22
N ILE A 157 -18.51 5.88 -12.76
CA ILE A 157 -18.71 5.37 -14.13
C ILE A 157 -18.21 6.41 -15.14
N LYS A 158 -17.46 5.97 -16.16
CA LYS A 158 -16.99 6.81 -17.26
C LYS A 158 -18.15 7.56 -17.91
N ALA A 159 -18.01 8.86 -18.10
CA ALA A 159 -18.99 9.65 -18.85
C ALA A 159 -19.07 9.13 -20.29
N LYS A 160 -20.27 8.74 -20.73
CA LYS A 160 -20.52 8.38 -22.13
C LYS A 160 -20.32 9.64 -22.99
N LYS A 161 -19.40 9.60 -23.95
CA LYS A 161 -19.33 10.64 -24.98
C LYS A 161 -20.64 10.58 -25.78
N ILE A 162 -21.44 11.63 -25.66
CA ILE A 162 -22.64 11.87 -26.49
C ILE A 162 -22.18 12.43 -27.84
#